data_AF-M3BS88-F1
#
_entry.id   AF-M3BS88-F1
#
_cell.length_a   1.000
_cell.length_b   1.000
_cell.length_c   1.000
_cell.angle_alpha   90.00
_cell.angle_beta   90.00
_cell.angle_gamma   90.00
#
_symmetry.space_group_name_H-M   'P 1'
#
loop_
_entity.id
_entity.type
_entity.pdbx_description
1 polymer ?
#
loop_
_entity_poly.entity_id
_entity_poly.type
_entity_poly.pdbx_seq_one_letter_code
_entity_poly.pdbx_strand_id
1 'polypeptide(L)'
;MRITPWIMLSTAVAGGVHGASLSHVCSTSYIQAALPSDDTLPGVTIDASSVIAAATYNASMTGNVMYPDTGAFDYCNVTFAYSHNGRNDRVMVTYWMPPPSKFQGRFLATGGGGLAINSGNDSVAGGMAYGAAAGLTDGGFGSFDQQWNAVFLLANNTVNWESVHMFGYQAVHEMTILGKAFTTNFYQANSTKLYTYWQGCSEGGREGMSQVQRFAETYDGAIIGAPAIRYSFLQPNQLSQNIQQQTLNYFPPTCELERIVNATLEFCDSLDGKTDGVVSRTDLCALHFDINSTVGLSYSCPPAAGTPSLGIDPTPAQNGTVTQQGAQVAWTALQGLKDSQGRQVYIPYQYGTPFLDGSTKYNNATQTWSVGQSAYGGEWIERYLHLQNATYLPTLENITYDTLRDWFIAGYHIYGPTLQTTWPDLQPWASAPNKKILHYHGESDERIPPASSVRYWNSVRTYLYPELSYNASAAEMSVWYKFYMVPGGAHCSNNPAEANGPWPQTNLAVMIDWVEKGVEPGKLNATHLGGEWKGRQAEICAWPLRPVWRGSDDIDNNNGTSMECVYDQTSLDTWHYDLDAYEFEIY
;
A
#
# COMPACT_ATOMS: atom_id res chain seq x y z
N MET A 1 65.90 33.72 5.52
CA MET A 1 65.28 34.80 4.73
C MET A 1 64.87 34.22 3.38
N ARG A 2 63.61 33.76 3.28
CA ARG A 2 62.85 33.53 2.03
C ARG A 2 61.41 33.30 2.49
N ILE A 3 60.61 34.35 2.33
CA ILE A 3 59.22 34.45 2.75
C ILE A 3 58.40 33.91 1.57
N THR A 4 57.64 32.85 1.80
CA THR A 4 56.66 32.30 0.85
C THR A 4 55.33 33.05 1.06
N PRO A 5 54.68 33.59 0.02
CA PRO A 5 53.45 34.33 0.21
C PRO A 5 52.29 33.37 0.48
N TRP A 6 51.56 33.65 1.55
CA TRP A 6 50.28 33.04 1.85
C TRP A 6 49.28 33.46 0.77
N ILE A 7 48.78 32.47 0.02
CA ILE A 7 47.60 32.64 -0.83
C ILE A 7 46.41 32.82 0.13
N MET A 8 45.84 34.02 0.13
CA MET A 8 44.54 34.24 0.77
C MET A 8 43.52 33.35 0.06
N LEU A 9 43.01 32.34 0.78
CA LEU A 9 41.72 31.75 0.41
C LEU A 9 40.67 32.85 0.53
N SER A 10 40.09 33.22 -0.60
CA SER A 10 38.84 33.96 -0.63
C SER A 10 37.78 33.13 0.09
N THR A 11 37.40 33.56 1.29
CA THR A 11 36.16 33.13 1.95
C THR A 11 35.00 33.58 1.07
N ALA A 12 34.53 32.68 0.20
CA ALA A 12 33.25 32.86 -0.45
C ALA A 12 32.17 32.85 0.62
N VAL A 13 31.48 33.98 0.72
CA VAL A 13 30.37 34.22 1.63
C VAL A 13 29.32 33.12 1.39
N ALA A 14 28.97 32.39 2.44
CA ALA A 14 27.79 31.53 2.50
C ALA A 14 26.53 32.41 2.39
N GLY A 15 26.24 32.84 1.16
CA GLY A 15 25.10 33.67 0.78
C GLY A 15 24.08 32.84 0.03
N GLY A 16 23.29 32.08 0.80
CA GLY A 16 21.96 31.51 0.53
C GLY A 16 21.55 31.17 -0.90
N VAL A 17 21.50 29.87 -1.21
CA VAL A 17 20.65 29.31 -2.30
C VAL A 17 19.19 29.76 -2.16
N HIS A 18 18.75 30.15 -0.96
CA HIS A 18 17.44 30.74 -0.68
C HIS A 18 17.09 31.98 -1.55
N GLY A 19 18.09 32.67 -2.11
CA GLY A 19 17.90 33.81 -3.03
C GLY A 19 17.95 33.47 -4.52
N ALA A 20 18.26 32.23 -4.89
CA ALA A 20 18.35 31.82 -6.30
C ALA A 20 16.96 31.63 -6.92
N SER A 21 16.79 32.06 -8.18
CA SER A 21 15.54 31.82 -8.92
C SER A 21 15.40 30.36 -9.31
N LEU A 22 14.16 29.86 -9.39
CA LEU A 22 13.88 28.50 -9.86
C LEU A 22 14.47 28.24 -11.25
N SER A 23 14.38 29.20 -12.17
CA SER A 23 14.96 29.11 -13.51
C SER A 23 16.49 28.92 -13.52
N HIS A 24 17.20 29.49 -12.53
CA HIS A 24 18.65 29.35 -12.43
C HIS A 24 19.03 27.95 -11.96
N VAL A 25 18.44 27.52 -10.84
CA VAL A 25 18.74 26.20 -10.25
C VAL A 25 18.20 25.05 -11.11
N CYS A 26 17.24 25.30 -12.00
CA CYS A 26 16.71 24.30 -12.93
C CYS A 26 17.43 24.25 -14.28
N SER A 27 18.56 24.93 -14.43
CA SER A 27 19.38 24.81 -15.64
C SER A 27 20.16 23.49 -15.65
N THR A 28 20.31 22.85 -16.82
CA THR A 28 21.05 21.59 -16.96
C THR A 28 22.46 21.65 -16.36
N SER A 29 23.17 22.77 -16.53
CA SER A 29 24.51 22.95 -15.97
C SER A 29 24.52 23.01 -14.44
N TYR A 30 23.51 23.62 -13.83
CA TYR A 30 23.35 23.63 -12.37
C TYR A 30 23.07 22.21 -11.85
N ILE A 31 22.15 21.49 -12.51
CA ILE A 31 21.82 20.11 -12.14
C ILE A 31 23.03 19.20 -12.26
N GLN A 32 23.78 19.26 -13.37
CA GLN A 32 24.99 18.47 -13.57
C GLN A 32 26.04 18.73 -12.49
N ALA A 33 26.19 19.99 -12.06
CA ALA A 33 27.09 20.35 -10.96
C ALA A 33 26.59 19.89 -9.58
N ALA A 34 25.30 19.63 -9.43
CA ALA A 34 24.68 19.14 -8.20
C ALA A 34 24.56 17.61 -8.14
N LEU A 35 24.89 16.88 -9.20
CA LEU A 35 24.82 15.42 -9.20
C LEU A 35 25.65 14.84 -8.04
N PRO A 36 25.16 13.76 -7.39
CA PRO A 36 25.95 13.04 -6.40
C PRO A 36 27.28 12.56 -7.00
N SER A 37 28.32 12.42 -6.17
CA SER A 37 29.55 11.75 -6.60
C SER A 37 29.31 10.25 -6.78
N ASP A 38 30.07 9.59 -7.65
CA ASP A 38 29.98 8.12 -7.85
C ASP A 38 30.25 7.34 -6.55
N ASP A 39 30.97 7.91 -5.57
CA ASP A 39 31.18 7.32 -4.25
C ASP A 39 29.93 7.34 -3.34
N THR A 40 28.85 8.02 -3.75
CA THR A 40 27.59 8.11 -2.96
C THR A 40 26.94 6.73 -2.79
N LEU A 41 27.00 5.92 -3.85
CA LEU A 41 26.44 4.58 -3.88
C LEU A 41 27.47 3.65 -4.55
N PRO A 42 28.13 2.78 -3.79
CA PRO A 42 29.19 1.93 -4.32
C PRO A 42 28.73 1.09 -5.52
N GLY A 43 29.52 1.10 -6.59
CA GLY A 43 29.24 0.28 -7.77
C GLY A 43 28.21 0.88 -8.73
N VAL A 44 27.77 2.12 -8.51
CA VAL A 44 26.90 2.87 -9.43
C VAL A 44 27.69 3.98 -10.13
N THR A 45 27.42 4.19 -11.42
CA THR A 45 27.93 5.32 -12.21
C THR A 45 26.75 6.17 -12.70
N ILE A 46 26.78 7.47 -12.44
CA ILE A 46 25.75 8.40 -12.91
C ILE A 46 26.09 8.89 -14.33
N ASP A 47 25.13 8.78 -15.25
CA ASP A 47 25.26 9.36 -16.59
C ASP A 47 24.89 10.85 -16.57
N ALA A 48 25.87 11.71 -16.33
CA ALA A 48 25.67 13.16 -16.34
C ALA A 48 25.16 13.72 -17.68
N SER A 49 25.34 13.00 -18.80
CA SER A 49 24.83 13.40 -20.10
C SER A 49 23.33 13.14 -20.28
N SER A 50 22.75 12.29 -19.44
CA SER A 50 21.32 11.96 -19.45
C SER A 50 20.43 12.97 -18.74
N VAL A 51 21.00 14.01 -18.13
CA VAL A 51 20.26 15.00 -17.34
C VAL A 51 19.23 15.73 -18.21
N ILE A 52 17.97 15.62 -17.80
CA ILE A 52 16.83 16.40 -18.31
C ILE A 52 16.31 17.24 -17.16
N ALA A 53 16.15 18.54 -17.36
CA ALA A 53 15.67 19.47 -16.36
C ALA A 53 14.64 20.44 -16.97
N ALA A 54 13.51 20.63 -16.30
CA ALA A 54 12.46 21.53 -16.75
C ALA A 54 11.78 22.24 -15.56
N ALA A 55 11.82 23.58 -15.56
CA ALA A 55 11.09 24.38 -14.59
C ALA A 55 9.62 24.42 -14.98
N THR A 56 8.75 24.09 -14.04
CA THR A 56 7.30 24.17 -14.17
C THR A 56 6.79 25.22 -13.19
N TYR A 57 5.92 26.11 -13.67
CA TYR A 57 5.36 27.21 -12.90
C TYR A 57 3.85 27.08 -12.83
N ASN A 58 3.27 27.47 -11.70
CA ASN A 58 1.84 27.47 -11.45
C ASN A 58 1.18 26.11 -11.78
N ALA A 59 1.88 25.03 -11.44
CA ALA A 59 1.30 23.69 -11.47
C ALA A 59 0.30 23.55 -10.33
N SER A 60 -0.70 22.71 -10.53
CA SER A 60 -1.65 22.32 -9.49
C SER A 60 -2.04 20.88 -9.73
N MET A 61 -2.21 20.12 -8.65
CA MET A 61 -2.69 18.75 -8.71
C MET A 61 -3.96 18.67 -7.88
N THR A 62 -5.00 18.08 -8.47
CA THR A 62 -6.14 17.61 -7.68
C THR A 62 -5.61 16.60 -6.68
N GLY A 63 -6.05 16.74 -5.43
CA GLY A 63 -5.75 15.83 -4.36
C GLY A 63 -6.28 14.44 -4.68
N ASN A 64 -5.71 13.47 -3.98
CA ASN A 64 -6.13 12.10 -4.01
C ASN A 64 -6.16 11.56 -2.57
N VAL A 65 -6.30 10.26 -2.46
CA VAL A 65 -6.32 9.50 -1.20
C VAL A 65 -5.03 9.67 -0.39
N MET A 66 -3.91 10.05 -0.99
CA MET A 66 -2.61 10.19 -0.34
C MET A 66 -2.27 11.64 0.07
N TYR A 67 -2.92 12.64 -0.52
CA TYR A 67 -2.74 14.06 -0.19
C TYR A 67 -3.92 14.92 -0.67
N PRO A 68 -4.29 16.00 0.05
CA PRO A 68 -5.31 16.94 -0.40
C PRO A 68 -4.86 17.78 -1.59
N ASP A 69 -5.77 18.54 -2.23
CA ASP A 69 -5.43 19.50 -3.28
C ASP A 69 -4.21 20.35 -2.91
N THR A 70 -3.20 20.37 -3.78
CA THR A 70 -1.89 20.96 -3.45
C THR A 70 -1.86 22.49 -3.55
N GLY A 71 -2.90 23.09 -4.12
CA GLY A 71 -2.87 24.49 -4.54
C GLY A 71 -1.88 24.71 -5.69
N ALA A 72 -1.56 25.98 -5.98
CA ALA A 72 -0.57 26.31 -6.99
C ALA A 72 0.86 26.19 -6.42
N PHE A 73 1.74 25.50 -7.14
CA PHE A 73 3.16 25.35 -6.79
C PHE A 73 4.05 25.41 -8.04
N ASP A 74 5.30 25.78 -7.83
CA ASP A 74 6.37 25.75 -8.83
C ASP A 74 7.35 24.64 -8.44
N TYR A 75 8.07 24.07 -9.41
CA TYR A 75 9.12 23.09 -9.16
C TYR A 75 10.05 22.93 -10.36
N CYS A 76 11.24 22.38 -10.12
CA CYS A 76 12.12 21.89 -11.16
C CYS A 76 11.95 20.38 -11.26
N ASN A 77 11.50 19.89 -12.42
CA ASN A 77 11.48 18.48 -12.74
C ASN A 77 12.86 18.07 -13.24
N VAL A 78 13.51 17.13 -12.56
CA VAL A 78 14.87 16.68 -12.87
C VAL A 78 14.86 15.17 -13.07
N THR A 79 15.30 14.69 -14.23
CA THR A 79 15.53 13.27 -14.50
C THR A 79 16.99 13.05 -14.85
N PHE A 80 17.59 12.00 -14.32
CA PHE A 80 18.88 11.49 -14.78
C PHE A 80 18.93 9.97 -14.63
N ALA A 81 19.90 9.36 -15.31
CA ALA A 81 20.10 7.93 -15.28
C ALA A 81 21.42 7.54 -14.61
N TYR A 82 21.44 6.32 -14.11
CA TYR A 82 22.64 5.64 -13.64
C TYR A 82 22.66 4.19 -14.13
N SER A 83 23.83 3.55 -14.01
CA SER A 83 24.01 2.12 -14.29
C SER A 83 24.87 1.49 -13.20
N HIS A 84 24.81 0.16 -13.11
CA HIS A 84 25.64 -0.61 -12.21
C HIS A 84 26.94 -1.03 -12.90
N ASN A 85 28.07 -0.81 -12.24
CA ASN A 85 29.39 -1.13 -12.78
C ASN A 85 29.52 -2.61 -13.11
N GLY A 86 29.85 -2.91 -14.36
CA GLY A 86 29.95 -4.29 -14.85
C GLY A 86 28.62 -4.91 -15.28
N ARG A 87 27.51 -4.17 -15.21
CA ARG A 87 26.21 -4.56 -15.78
C ARG A 87 25.92 -3.76 -17.05
N ASN A 88 25.04 -4.30 -17.90
CA ASN A 88 24.52 -3.62 -19.08
C ASN A 88 23.08 -3.18 -18.81
N ASP A 89 22.91 -2.29 -17.84
CA ASP A 89 21.63 -1.76 -17.41
C ASP A 89 21.61 -0.23 -17.44
N ARG A 90 20.42 0.32 -17.29
CA ARG A 90 20.19 1.75 -17.18
C ARG A 90 18.93 1.99 -16.38
N VAL A 91 19.05 2.71 -15.28
CA VAL A 91 17.96 3.05 -14.36
C VAL A 91 17.76 4.55 -14.38
N MET A 92 16.51 4.99 -14.43
CA MET A 92 16.14 6.40 -14.36
C MET A 92 15.54 6.75 -13.00
N VAL A 93 15.91 7.94 -12.54
CA VAL A 93 15.31 8.58 -11.37
C VAL A 93 14.81 9.96 -11.76
N THR A 94 13.66 10.34 -11.22
CA THR A 94 13.07 11.66 -11.38
C THR A 94 12.83 12.28 -10.01
N TYR A 95 13.21 13.56 -9.87
CA TYR A 95 12.99 14.36 -8.68
C TYR A 95 12.25 15.65 -9.01
N TRP A 96 11.22 15.95 -8.25
CA TRP A 96 10.59 17.27 -8.22
C TRP A 96 11.23 18.09 -7.10
N MET A 97 11.88 19.18 -7.49
CA MET A 97 12.61 20.06 -6.59
C MET A 97 11.84 21.37 -6.39
N PRO A 98 11.29 21.68 -5.21
CA PRO A 98 10.61 22.95 -4.98
C PRO A 98 11.58 24.15 -5.12
N PRO A 99 11.09 25.37 -5.36
CA PRO A 99 11.91 26.57 -5.35
C PRO A 99 12.75 26.65 -4.07
N PRO A 100 14.00 27.15 -4.13
CA PRO A 100 14.84 27.31 -2.95
C PRO A 100 14.18 28.04 -1.77
N SER A 101 13.32 29.02 -2.05
CA SER A 101 12.57 29.78 -1.05
C SER A 101 11.38 29.02 -0.42
N LYS A 102 11.01 27.88 -1.00
CA LYS A 102 9.90 27.02 -0.55
C LYS A 102 10.36 25.70 0.04
N PHE A 103 11.59 25.27 -0.24
CA PHE A 103 12.18 24.08 0.33
C PHE A 103 12.27 24.15 1.86
N GLN A 104 11.80 23.10 2.54
CA GLN A 104 11.72 23.02 4.00
C GLN A 104 12.69 21.99 4.59
N GLY A 105 13.73 21.57 3.85
CA GLY A 105 14.69 20.59 4.36
C GLY A 105 14.12 19.17 4.43
N ARG A 106 13.21 18.81 3.51
CA ARG A 106 12.51 17.53 3.49
C ARG A 106 12.71 16.80 2.17
N PHE A 107 12.84 15.48 2.23
CA PHE A 107 12.83 14.60 1.07
C PHE A 107 11.71 13.57 1.24
N LEU A 108 10.92 13.35 0.19
CA LEU A 108 9.86 12.36 0.13
C LEU A 108 10.18 11.31 -0.94
N ALA A 109 10.45 10.10 -0.50
CA ALA A 109 10.48 8.92 -1.36
C ALA A 109 9.04 8.43 -1.60
N THR A 110 8.75 8.06 -2.85
CA THR A 110 7.43 7.53 -3.25
C THR A 110 7.60 6.18 -3.93
N GLY A 111 6.50 5.44 -4.02
CA GLY A 111 6.46 4.08 -4.55
C GLY A 111 5.42 3.90 -5.65
N GLY A 112 5.14 2.64 -5.97
CA GLY A 112 4.23 2.24 -7.02
C GLY A 112 2.91 1.59 -6.59
N GLY A 113 2.33 0.84 -7.51
CA GLY A 113 1.01 0.21 -7.39
C GLY A 113 0.89 -0.99 -8.33
N GLY A 114 0.32 -2.10 -7.84
CA GLY A 114 0.24 -3.33 -8.61
C GLY A 114 1.63 -3.86 -8.98
N LEU A 115 1.98 -3.81 -10.27
CA LEU A 115 3.30 -4.25 -10.77
C LEU A 115 4.16 -3.08 -11.25
N ALA A 116 3.68 -1.83 -11.08
CA ALA A 116 4.48 -0.63 -11.32
C ALA A 116 5.28 -0.29 -10.06
N ILE A 117 6.54 0.12 -10.22
CA ILE A 117 7.43 0.55 -9.11
C ILE A 117 7.29 2.05 -8.77
N ASN A 118 6.47 2.77 -9.54
CA ASN A 118 6.16 4.17 -9.31
C ASN A 118 4.73 4.49 -9.76
N SER A 119 4.15 5.57 -9.22
CA SER A 119 2.86 6.14 -9.66
C SER A 119 3.01 7.52 -10.30
N GLY A 120 4.18 7.82 -10.88
CA GLY A 120 4.43 9.07 -11.57
C GLY A 120 4.09 10.32 -10.75
N ASN A 121 3.49 11.30 -11.42
CA ASN A 121 3.14 12.60 -10.85
C ASN A 121 2.10 12.52 -9.72
N ASP A 122 1.30 11.45 -9.67
CA ASP A 122 0.22 11.26 -8.69
C ASP A 122 0.74 11.01 -7.27
N SER A 123 2.04 10.74 -7.09
CA SER A 123 2.64 10.58 -5.76
C SER A 123 3.62 11.71 -5.41
N VAL A 124 4.49 12.10 -6.33
CA VAL A 124 5.53 13.11 -6.04
C VAL A 124 4.98 14.51 -5.76
N ALA A 125 3.78 14.82 -6.28
CA ALA A 125 3.11 16.08 -5.99
C ALA A 125 2.79 16.26 -4.49
N GLY A 126 2.56 15.17 -3.75
CA GLY A 126 2.27 15.20 -2.32
C GLY A 126 3.37 15.84 -1.49
N GLY A 127 4.64 15.74 -1.93
CA GLY A 127 5.76 16.39 -1.25
C GLY A 127 5.80 17.91 -1.43
N MET A 128 5.30 18.42 -2.56
CA MET A 128 5.41 19.84 -2.92
C MET A 128 4.65 20.73 -1.96
N ALA A 129 3.46 20.28 -1.51
CA ALA A 129 2.62 20.99 -0.55
C ALA A 129 3.32 21.23 0.81
N TYR A 130 4.32 20.41 1.13
CA TYR A 130 5.08 20.47 2.39
C TYR A 130 6.52 20.94 2.20
N GLY A 131 6.86 21.48 1.02
CA GLY A 131 8.20 21.95 0.69
C GLY A 131 9.25 20.85 0.70
N ALA A 132 8.86 19.61 0.42
CA ALA A 132 9.76 18.48 0.26
C ALA A 132 10.19 18.33 -1.19
N ALA A 133 11.46 18.01 -1.43
CA ALA A 133 11.86 17.40 -2.69
C ALA A 133 11.26 15.99 -2.76
N ALA A 134 10.76 15.53 -3.90
CA ALA A 134 10.09 14.23 -4.01
C ALA A 134 10.66 13.40 -5.16
N GLY A 135 10.85 12.10 -4.95
CA GLY A 135 11.53 11.21 -5.90
C GLY A 135 10.72 9.98 -6.33
N LEU A 136 10.96 9.53 -7.56
CA LEU A 136 10.48 8.27 -8.13
C LEU A 136 11.54 7.63 -9.06
N THR A 137 11.40 6.32 -9.34
CA THR A 137 12.30 5.56 -10.23
C THR A 137 11.54 4.70 -11.24
N ASP A 138 12.16 4.36 -12.38
CA ASP A 138 11.64 3.38 -13.34
C ASP A 138 12.07 1.94 -13.03
N GLY A 139 12.88 1.73 -11.98
CA GLY A 139 13.37 0.40 -11.60
C GLY A 139 14.35 -0.23 -12.59
N GLY A 140 14.79 0.50 -13.63
CA GLY A 140 15.54 -0.07 -14.75
C GLY A 140 14.66 -0.88 -15.71
N PHE A 141 13.35 -0.68 -15.68
CA PHE A 141 12.42 -1.43 -16.53
C PHE A 141 12.36 -0.89 -17.97
N GLY A 142 13.01 0.24 -18.23
CA GLY A 142 13.18 0.82 -19.57
C GLY A 142 12.34 2.08 -19.81
N SER A 143 11.26 2.27 -19.05
CA SER A 143 10.50 3.53 -18.96
C SER A 143 9.72 3.61 -17.65
N PHE A 144 9.29 4.82 -17.27
CA PHE A 144 8.48 5.01 -16.07
C PHE A 144 7.09 4.37 -16.15
N ASP A 145 6.59 4.08 -17.36
CA ASP A 145 5.29 3.42 -17.60
C ASP A 145 5.41 1.89 -17.66
N GLN A 146 6.64 1.36 -17.72
CA GLN A 146 6.87 -0.08 -17.80
C GLN A 146 6.70 -0.74 -16.43
N GLN A 147 5.91 -1.82 -16.39
CA GLN A 147 5.69 -2.61 -15.19
C GLN A 147 6.65 -3.81 -15.11
N TRP A 148 6.85 -4.31 -13.89
CA TRP A 148 7.80 -5.38 -13.59
C TRP A 148 7.54 -6.66 -14.39
N ASN A 149 6.27 -7.02 -14.61
CA ASN A 149 5.90 -8.24 -15.33
C ASN A 149 6.47 -8.30 -16.75
N ALA A 150 6.66 -7.16 -17.41
CA ALA A 150 7.19 -7.11 -18.77
C ALA A 150 8.71 -7.35 -18.85
N VAL A 151 9.41 -7.22 -17.72
CA VAL A 151 10.87 -7.38 -17.62
C VAL A 151 11.28 -8.50 -16.66
N PHE A 152 10.32 -9.23 -16.10
CA PHE A 152 10.56 -10.35 -15.20
C PHE A 152 11.19 -11.56 -15.92
N LEU A 153 10.71 -11.91 -17.12
CA LEU A 153 11.31 -12.97 -17.93
C LEU A 153 12.31 -12.40 -18.94
N LEU A 154 13.46 -13.05 -19.04
CA LEU A 154 14.38 -12.87 -20.16
C LEU A 154 13.82 -13.55 -21.42
N ALA A 155 14.39 -13.23 -22.59
CA ALA A 155 13.95 -13.79 -23.88
C ALA A 155 14.02 -15.33 -23.97
N ASN A 156 14.80 -15.98 -23.11
CA ASN A 156 14.91 -17.44 -22.99
C ASN A 156 13.94 -18.04 -21.93
N ASN A 157 12.98 -17.26 -21.43
CA ASN A 157 12.03 -17.62 -20.36
C ASN A 157 12.68 -17.97 -19.01
N THR A 158 13.91 -17.54 -18.76
CA THR A 158 14.48 -17.58 -17.40
C THR A 158 14.24 -16.26 -16.65
N VAL A 159 14.25 -16.33 -15.33
CA VAL A 159 14.04 -15.15 -14.46
C VAL A 159 15.15 -14.13 -14.67
N ASN A 160 14.77 -12.88 -14.89
CA ASN A 160 15.63 -11.71 -14.77
C ASN A 160 15.75 -11.33 -13.28
N TRP A 161 16.66 -11.97 -12.55
CA TRP A 161 16.80 -11.74 -11.11
C TRP A 161 17.16 -10.30 -10.74
N GLU A 162 17.80 -9.55 -11.64
CA GLU A 162 18.05 -8.14 -11.40
C GLU A 162 16.74 -7.35 -11.33
N SER A 163 15.77 -7.59 -12.22
CA SER A 163 14.46 -6.91 -12.11
C SER A 163 13.69 -7.32 -10.85
N VAL A 164 13.85 -8.56 -10.37
CA VAL A 164 13.29 -9.02 -9.07
C VAL A 164 13.86 -8.21 -7.91
N HIS A 165 15.19 -8.00 -7.87
CA HIS A 165 15.82 -7.19 -6.82
C HIS A 165 15.43 -5.72 -6.91
N MET A 166 15.42 -5.17 -8.13
CA MET A 166 15.03 -3.78 -8.40
C MET A 166 13.60 -3.51 -7.94
N PHE A 167 12.65 -4.39 -8.27
CA PHE A 167 11.27 -4.32 -7.79
C PHE A 167 11.17 -4.54 -6.27
N GLY A 168 11.88 -5.54 -5.75
CA GLY A 168 11.73 -5.97 -4.36
C GLY A 168 12.20 -4.94 -3.32
N TYR A 169 13.34 -4.28 -3.56
CA TYR A 169 13.91 -3.34 -2.59
C TYR A 169 14.96 -2.38 -3.16
N GLN A 170 15.69 -2.79 -4.21
CA GLN A 170 16.94 -2.16 -4.58
C GLN A 170 16.72 -0.80 -5.25
N ALA A 171 15.87 -0.72 -6.28
CA ALA A 171 15.72 0.54 -7.03
C ALA A 171 15.22 1.70 -6.16
N VAL A 172 14.30 1.39 -5.24
CA VAL A 172 13.76 2.36 -4.28
C VAL A 172 14.82 2.82 -3.29
N HIS A 173 15.67 1.91 -2.81
CA HIS A 173 16.78 2.26 -1.95
C HIS A 173 17.75 3.21 -2.67
N GLU A 174 18.15 2.86 -3.88
CA GLU A 174 19.10 3.61 -4.70
C GLU A 174 18.56 4.99 -5.07
N MET A 175 17.30 5.08 -5.49
CA MET A 175 16.59 6.34 -5.69
C MET A 175 16.59 7.20 -4.43
N THR A 176 16.38 6.62 -3.26
CA THR A 176 16.37 7.40 -2.02
C THR A 176 17.77 7.92 -1.66
N ILE A 177 18.81 7.08 -1.76
CA ILE A 177 20.20 7.47 -1.48
C ILE A 177 20.67 8.57 -2.44
N LEU A 178 20.48 8.37 -3.74
CA LEU A 178 20.85 9.34 -4.77
C LEU A 178 20.04 10.64 -4.61
N GLY A 179 18.73 10.53 -4.36
CA GLY A 179 17.85 11.68 -4.17
C GLY A 179 18.20 12.54 -2.97
N LYS A 180 18.58 11.93 -1.85
CA LYS A 180 19.05 12.65 -0.65
C LYS A 180 20.36 13.40 -0.90
N ALA A 181 21.33 12.73 -1.51
CA ALA A 181 22.62 13.36 -1.86
C ALA A 181 22.42 14.50 -2.86
N PHE A 182 21.64 14.25 -3.91
CA PHE A 182 21.30 15.25 -4.93
C PHE A 182 20.58 16.46 -4.33
N THR A 183 19.58 16.22 -3.47
CA THR A 183 18.84 17.29 -2.78
C THR A 183 19.76 18.14 -1.92
N THR A 184 20.67 17.51 -1.18
CA THR A 184 21.64 18.20 -0.33
C THR A 184 22.56 19.10 -1.17
N ASN A 185 23.07 18.60 -2.29
CA ASN A 185 23.90 19.36 -3.23
C ASN A 185 23.13 20.50 -3.90
N PHE A 186 21.92 20.21 -4.39
CA PHE A 186 21.06 21.15 -5.11
C PHE A 186 20.71 22.38 -4.26
N TYR A 187 20.44 22.19 -2.96
CA TYR A 187 20.15 23.31 -2.05
C TYR A 187 21.39 23.82 -1.29
N GLN A 188 22.58 23.26 -1.55
CA GLN A 188 23.82 23.51 -0.80
C GLN A 188 23.62 23.39 0.72
N ALA A 189 22.85 22.38 1.13
CA ALA A 189 22.33 22.22 2.49
C ALA A 189 23.19 21.29 3.36
N ASN A 190 24.50 21.22 3.11
CA ASN A 190 25.44 20.25 3.71
C ASN A 190 25.52 20.27 5.25
N SER A 191 25.02 21.32 5.90
CA SER A 191 25.01 21.47 7.37
C SER A 191 23.61 21.42 7.99
N THR A 192 22.56 21.26 7.16
CA THR A 192 21.16 21.22 7.60
C THR A 192 20.68 19.78 7.59
N LYS A 193 19.91 19.39 8.62
CA LYS A 193 19.24 18.08 8.62
C LYS A 193 18.27 18.00 7.43
N LEU A 194 18.40 16.96 6.62
CA LEU A 194 17.42 16.59 5.59
C LEU A 194 16.51 15.50 6.16
N TYR A 195 15.28 15.84 6.52
CA TYR A 195 14.30 14.86 6.97
C TYR A 195 13.87 13.99 5.80
N THR A 196 13.93 12.66 5.96
CA THR A 196 13.60 11.71 4.89
C THR A 196 12.32 10.96 5.24
N TYR A 197 11.33 11.07 4.36
CA TYR A 197 10.03 10.44 4.51
C TYR A 197 9.78 9.42 3.41
N TRP A 198 9.03 8.36 3.73
CA TRP A 198 8.39 7.48 2.76
C TRP A 198 6.87 7.68 2.80
N GLN A 199 6.21 7.69 1.64
CA GLN A 199 4.76 7.55 1.53
C GLN A 199 4.38 6.66 0.34
N GLY A 200 3.62 5.60 0.62
CA GLY A 200 3.10 4.70 -0.40
C GLY A 200 1.96 3.82 0.12
N CYS A 201 1.13 3.33 -0.79
CA CYS A 201 0.02 2.43 -0.49
C CYS A 201 0.04 1.21 -1.44
N SER A 202 -0.51 0.06 -1.06
CA SER A 202 -0.51 -1.16 -1.89
C SER A 202 0.92 -1.70 -2.13
N GLU A 203 1.35 -1.81 -3.38
CA GLU A 203 2.74 -2.12 -3.73
C GLU A 203 3.70 -1.08 -3.15
N GLY A 204 3.38 0.22 -3.20
CA GLY A 204 4.14 1.26 -2.49
C GLY A 204 4.13 1.09 -0.96
N GLY A 205 3.12 0.42 -0.41
CA GLY A 205 3.12 0.00 0.99
C GLY A 205 4.11 -1.14 1.25
N ARG A 206 4.19 -2.13 0.35
CA ARG A 206 5.18 -3.21 0.42
C ARG A 206 6.60 -2.68 0.23
N GLU A 207 6.83 -1.86 -0.78
CA GLU A 207 8.12 -1.20 -1.02
C GLU A 207 8.57 -0.42 0.22
N GLY A 208 7.67 0.39 0.80
CA GLY A 208 7.95 1.11 2.04
C GLY A 208 8.28 0.21 3.21
N MET A 209 7.52 -0.88 3.40
CA MET A 209 7.80 -1.85 4.44
C MET A 209 9.14 -2.57 4.21
N SER A 210 9.51 -2.80 2.95
CA SER A 210 10.81 -3.37 2.56
C SER A 210 11.95 -2.42 2.93
N GLN A 211 11.77 -1.12 2.68
CA GLN A 211 12.72 -0.10 3.12
C GLN A 211 12.83 -0.01 4.65
N VAL A 212 11.69 -0.05 5.36
CA VAL A 212 11.63 -0.07 6.83
C VAL A 212 12.43 -1.24 7.41
N GLN A 213 12.28 -2.44 6.85
CA GLN A 213 12.95 -3.65 7.34
C GLN A 213 14.45 -3.69 7.03
N ARG A 214 14.88 -3.09 5.91
CA ARG A 214 16.24 -3.26 5.38
C ARG A 214 17.16 -2.05 5.56
N PHE A 215 16.59 -0.85 5.49
CA PHE A 215 17.33 0.41 5.34
C PHE A 215 16.80 1.45 6.33
N ALA A 216 16.57 1.02 7.56
CA ALA A 216 15.98 1.83 8.62
C ALA A 216 16.74 3.16 8.81
N GLU A 217 18.06 3.17 8.68
CA GLU A 217 18.93 4.35 8.79
C GLU A 217 18.59 5.45 7.79
N THR A 218 17.99 5.10 6.65
CA THR A 218 17.71 6.02 5.55
C THR A 218 16.56 6.98 5.87
N TYR A 219 15.57 6.56 6.65
CA TYR A 219 14.29 7.27 6.85
C TYR A 219 14.12 7.81 8.28
N ASP A 220 13.49 8.97 8.42
CA ASP A 220 13.00 9.49 9.70
C ASP A 220 11.53 9.12 9.93
N GLY A 221 10.72 9.10 8.87
CA GLY A 221 9.29 8.76 8.95
C GLY A 221 8.82 7.89 7.79
N ALA A 222 8.02 6.85 8.05
CA ALA A 222 7.45 5.99 7.03
C ALA A 222 5.92 5.92 7.14
N ILE A 223 5.23 6.28 6.06
CA ILE A 223 3.78 6.20 5.92
C ILE A 223 3.46 5.02 5.00
N ILE A 224 2.90 3.97 5.59
CA ILE A 224 2.68 2.68 4.94
C ILE A 224 1.18 2.41 4.85
N GLY A 225 0.61 2.51 3.66
CA GLY A 225 -0.79 2.18 3.40
C GLY A 225 -0.95 0.77 2.84
N ALA A 226 -1.93 0.01 3.35
CA ALA A 226 -2.37 -1.29 2.83
C ALA A 226 -1.25 -2.12 2.15
N PRO A 227 -0.19 -2.52 2.88
CA PRO A 227 1.03 -2.99 2.23
C PRO A 227 0.86 -4.40 1.65
N ALA A 228 1.30 -4.61 0.40
CA ALA A 228 1.31 -5.90 -0.30
C ALA A 228 2.40 -6.88 0.20
N ILE A 229 2.54 -7.02 1.51
CA ILE A 229 3.46 -7.97 2.16
C ILE A 229 2.94 -9.41 2.05
N ARG A 230 3.82 -10.38 2.31
CA ARG A 230 3.62 -11.82 2.05
C ARG A 230 3.26 -12.04 0.58
N TYR A 231 4.04 -11.45 -0.33
CA TYR A 231 3.69 -11.39 -1.75
C TYR A 231 3.36 -12.77 -2.36
N SER A 232 4.10 -13.83 -2.00
CA SER A 232 3.79 -15.19 -2.51
C SER A 232 2.56 -15.84 -1.89
N PHE A 233 1.96 -15.24 -0.88
CA PHE A 233 0.70 -15.68 -0.27
C PHE A 233 -0.43 -14.79 -0.78
N LEU A 234 -0.23 -13.48 -0.79
CA LEU A 234 -1.19 -12.50 -1.29
C LEU A 234 -1.60 -12.78 -2.73
N GLN A 235 -0.63 -12.93 -3.64
CA GLN A 235 -0.94 -13.07 -5.06
C GLN A 235 -1.77 -14.33 -5.38
N PRO A 236 -1.37 -15.55 -4.97
CA PRO A 236 -2.19 -16.73 -5.22
C PRO A 236 -3.48 -16.77 -4.38
N ASN A 237 -3.58 -16.04 -3.25
CA ASN A 237 -4.84 -15.88 -2.52
C ASN A 237 -5.94 -15.26 -3.38
N GLN A 238 -5.58 -14.46 -4.39
CA GLN A 238 -6.56 -13.88 -5.31
C GLN A 238 -7.19 -14.91 -6.26
N LEU A 239 -6.72 -16.17 -6.28
CA LEU A 239 -7.42 -17.29 -6.92
C LEU A 239 -8.32 -18.07 -5.95
N SER A 240 -8.23 -17.84 -4.64
CA SER A 240 -8.92 -18.66 -3.63
C SER A 240 -10.44 -18.68 -3.85
N GLN A 241 -11.06 -17.53 -4.09
CA GLN A 241 -12.50 -17.43 -4.34
C GLN A 241 -12.91 -18.12 -5.66
N ASN A 242 -12.09 -18.03 -6.71
CA ASN A 242 -12.32 -18.77 -7.96
C ASN A 242 -12.27 -20.29 -7.74
N ILE A 243 -11.27 -20.78 -7.00
CA ILE A 243 -11.13 -22.21 -6.69
C ILE A 243 -12.23 -22.71 -5.75
N GLN A 244 -12.69 -21.89 -4.80
CA GLN A 244 -13.82 -22.22 -3.92
C GLN A 244 -15.12 -22.39 -4.73
N GLN A 245 -15.40 -21.49 -5.67
CA GLN A 245 -16.54 -21.63 -6.59
C GLN A 245 -16.45 -22.88 -7.46
N GLN A 246 -15.25 -23.16 -8.01
CA GLN A 246 -15.00 -24.36 -8.79
C GLN A 246 -15.21 -25.63 -7.95
N THR A 247 -14.74 -25.64 -6.70
CA THR A 247 -14.85 -26.77 -5.76
C THR A 247 -16.30 -27.02 -5.35
N LEU A 248 -17.06 -25.94 -5.09
CA LEU A 248 -18.49 -26.01 -4.78
C LEU A 248 -19.36 -26.24 -6.03
N ASN A 249 -18.77 -26.17 -7.22
CA ASN A 249 -19.43 -26.24 -8.51
C ASN A 249 -20.65 -25.30 -8.61
N TYR A 250 -20.46 -24.06 -8.14
CA TYR A 250 -21.46 -23.01 -8.23
C TYR A 250 -20.79 -21.69 -8.57
N PHE A 251 -21.33 -21.02 -9.60
CA PHE A 251 -20.83 -19.76 -10.14
C PHE A 251 -21.95 -18.73 -10.00
N PRO A 252 -22.07 -18.07 -8.82
CA PRO A 252 -23.15 -17.12 -8.59
C PRO A 252 -23.06 -15.95 -9.57
N PRO A 253 -24.18 -15.45 -10.13
CA PRO A 253 -24.19 -14.15 -10.80
C PRO A 253 -23.57 -13.07 -9.90
N THR A 254 -22.79 -12.15 -10.46
CA THR A 254 -22.10 -11.11 -9.64
C THR A 254 -23.09 -10.28 -8.80
N CYS A 255 -24.29 -10.02 -9.31
CA CYS A 255 -25.35 -9.31 -8.60
C CYS A 255 -25.86 -10.06 -7.36
N GLU A 256 -25.77 -11.39 -7.35
CA GLU A 256 -26.09 -12.19 -6.16
C GLU A 256 -25.07 -11.96 -5.04
N LEU A 257 -23.78 -11.97 -5.39
CA LEU A 257 -22.68 -11.68 -4.46
C LEU A 257 -22.75 -10.22 -3.96
N GLU A 258 -23.04 -9.27 -4.85
CA GLU A 258 -23.28 -7.86 -4.47
C GLU A 258 -24.45 -7.72 -3.51
N ARG A 259 -25.55 -8.48 -3.70
CA ARG A 259 -26.68 -8.46 -2.77
C ARG A 259 -26.32 -8.97 -1.38
N ILE A 260 -25.50 -10.02 -1.30
CA ILE A 260 -24.97 -10.55 -0.04
C ILE A 260 -24.11 -9.50 0.66
N VAL A 261 -23.21 -8.83 -0.07
CA VAL A 261 -22.37 -7.75 0.47
C VAL A 261 -23.23 -6.61 1.00
N ASN A 262 -24.21 -6.14 0.23
CA ASN A 262 -25.12 -5.07 0.66
C ASN A 262 -25.93 -5.46 1.90
N ALA A 263 -26.43 -6.71 1.97
CA ALA A 263 -27.13 -7.20 3.17
C ALA A 263 -26.21 -7.25 4.39
N THR A 264 -24.93 -7.58 4.17
CA THR A 264 -23.91 -7.58 5.23
C THR A 264 -23.68 -6.16 5.74
N LEU A 265 -23.47 -5.19 4.84
CA LEU A 265 -23.30 -3.78 5.20
C LEU A 265 -24.54 -3.24 5.93
N GLU A 266 -25.75 -3.50 5.42
CA GLU A 266 -27.03 -3.10 6.01
C GLU A 266 -27.18 -3.60 7.46
N PHE A 267 -26.77 -4.84 7.73
CA PHE A 267 -26.82 -5.41 9.08
C PHE A 267 -25.73 -4.83 10.00
N CYS A 268 -24.52 -4.70 9.47
CA CYS A 268 -23.32 -4.43 10.27
C CYS A 268 -23.06 -2.95 10.56
N ASP A 269 -23.62 -2.02 9.78
CA ASP A 269 -23.50 -0.57 9.93
C ASP A 269 -23.67 -0.14 11.40
N SER A 270 -24.81 -0.48 11.98
CA SER A 270 -25.16 -0.01 13.33
C SER A 270 -24.42 -0.70 14.50
N LEU A 271 -23.59 -1.73 14.24
CA LEU A 271 -22.93 -2.51 15.30
C LEU A 271 -21.90 -1.70 16.08
N ASP A 272 -21.38 -0.62 15.48
CA ASP A 272 -20.46 0.29 16.17
C ASP A 272 -21.18 1.37 17.00
N GLY A 273 -22.52 1.37 17.03
CA GLY A 273 -23.34 2.35 17.75
C GLY A 273 -23.75 3.56 16.91
N LYS A 274 -23.43 3.58 15.61
CA LYS A 274 -23.83 4.62 14.66
C LYS A 274 -24.31 4.01 13.35
N THR A 275 -25.44 4.47 12.85
CA THR A 275 -25.96 4.10 11.53
C THR A 275 -25.63 5.22 10.55
N ASP A 276 -24.55 5.06 9.79
CA ASP A 276 -24.09 6.06 8.83
C ASP A 276 -23.68 5.50 7.46
N GLY A 277 -23.98 4.23 7.22
CA GLY A 277 -23.59 3.52 6.02
C GLY A 277 -22.11 3.17 6.00
N VAL A 278 -21.46 3.04 7.16
CA VAL A 278 -20.05 2.66 7.30
C VAL A 278 -19.94 1.55 8.34
N VAL A 279 -19.37 0.41 7.94
CA VAL A 279 -19.02 -0.64 8.89
C VAL A 279 -17.65 -0.33 9.49
N SER A 280 -17.63 0.28 10.68
CA SER A 280 -16.37 0.56 11.39
C SER A 280 -15.88 -0.59 12.26
N ARG A 281 -16.64 -1.69 12.30
CA ARG A 281 -16.42 -2.87 13.16
C ARG A 281 -16.73 -4.16 12.42
N THR A 282 -15.94 -4.49 11.39
CA THR A 282 -16.07 -5.76 10.66
C THR A 282 -15.86 -6.98 11.57
N ASP A 283 -15.17 -6.80 12.70
CA ASP A 283 -15.05 -7.78 13.77
C ASP A 283 -16.38 -8.11 14.47
N LEU A 284 -17.19 -7.10 14.79
CA LEU A 284 -18.54 -7.33 15.32
C LEU A 284 -19.44 -7.95 14.25
N CYS A 285 -19.25 -7.54 12.99
CA CYS A 285 -19.93 -8.17 11.86
C CYS A 285 -19.63 -9.68 11.80
N ALA A 286 -18.35 -10.07 11.92
CA ALA A 286 -17.94 -11.47 11.94
C ALA A 286 -18.54 -12.28 13.11
N LEU A 287 -18.77 -11.63 14.26
CA LEU A 287 -19.36 -12.28 15.45
C LEU A 287 -20.89 -12.43 15.38
N HIS A 288 -21.58 -11.54 14.65
CA HIS A 288 -23.02 -11.39 14.75
C HIS A 288 -23.80 -11.63 13.45
N PHE A 289 -23.16 -11.49 12.29
CA PHE A 289 -23.84 -11.64 11.01
C PHE A 289 -23.93 -13.11 10.59
N ASP A 290 -25.16 -13.63 10.49
CA ASP A 290 -25.41 -14.93 9.86
C ASP A 290 -25.65 -14.73 8.36
N ILE A 291 -24.70 -15.19 7.55
CA ILE A 291 -24.78 -15.08 6.09
C ILE A 291 -25.96 -15.85 5.48
N ASN A 292 -26.48 -16.90 6.15
CA ASN A 292 -27.65 -17.61 5.65
C ASN A 292 -28.93 -16.75 5.73
N SER A 293 -28.93 -15.68 6.53
CA SER A 293 -30.03 -14.71 6.55
C SER A 293 -30.22 -13.99 5.22
N THR A 294 -29.23 -14.05 4.31
CA THR A 294 -29.32 -13.47 2.98
C THR A 294 -30.13 -14.32 2.00
N VAL A 295 -30.30 -15.61 2.26
CA VAL A 295 -30.99 -16.54 1.35
C VAL A 295 -32.43 -16.10 1.11
N GLY A 296 -32.82 -16.00 -0.16
CA GLY A 296 -34.14 -15.55 -0.59
C GLY A 296 -34.26 -14.04 -0.79
N LEU A 297 -33.26 -13.23 -0.43
CA LEU A 297 -33.27 -11.80 -0.72
C LEU A 297 -33.22 -11.55 -2.23
N SER A 298 -34.17 -10.78 -2.74
CA SER A 298 -34.23 -10.41 -4.15
C SER A 298 -33.12 -9.43 -4.53
N TYR A 299 -32.64 -9.56 -5.77
CA TYR A 299 -31.69 -8.63 -6.38
C TYR A 299 -32.09 -8.30 -7.82
N SER A 300 -31.67 -7.12 -8.28
CA SER A 300 -31.82 -6.67 -9.66
C SER A 300 -30.72 -5.66 -9.98
N CYS A 301 -29.84 -6.00 -10.92
CA CYS A 301 -28.73 -5.14 -11.33
C CYS A 301 -28.81 -4.82 -12.83
N PRO A 302 -28.48 -3.57 -13.22
CA PRO A 302 -28.34 -3.22 -14.63
C PRO A 302 -27.15 -3.97 -15.26
N PRO A 303 -27.04 -3.98 -16.61
CA PRO A 303 -25.82 -4.45 -17.24
C PRO A 303 -24.63 -3.60 -16.79
N ALA A 304 -23.48 -4.26 -16.59
CA ALA A 304 -22.25 -3.61 -16.15
C ALA A 304 -21.15 -3.78 -17.19
N ALA A 305 -20.36 -2.73 -17.37
CA ALA A 305 -19.15 -2.81 -18.17
C ALA A 305 -18.08 -3.61 -17.41
N GLY A 306 -17.29 -4.39 -18.14
CA GLY A 306 -16.13 -5.09 -17.56
C GLY A 306 -15.00 -4.11 -17.25
N THR A 307 -14.11 -4.53 -16.36
CA THR A 307 -12.85 -3.86 -16.06
C THR A 307 -11.70 -4.86 -16.26
N PRO A 308 -11.20 -5.02 -17.51
CA PRO A 308 -10.22 -6.07 -17.84
C PRO A 308 -8.91 -5.99 -17.05
N SER A 309 -8.47 -4.78 -16.68
CA SER A 309 -7.27 -4.57 -15.84
C SER A 309 -7.39 -5.17 -14.44
N LEU A 310 -8.63 -5.42 -14.00
CA LEU A 310 -8.97 -5.99 -12.70
C LEU A 310 -9.46 -7.44 -12.82
N GLY A 311 -9.45 -8.03 -14.03
CA GLY A 311 -9.99 -9.37 -14.29
C GLY A 311 -11.52 -9.44 -14.27
N ILE A 312 -12.23 -8.31 -14.36
CA ILE A 312 -13.70 -8.26 -14.30
C ILE A 312 -14.27 -8.27 -15.72
N ASP A 313 -15.09 -9.26 -16.04
CA ASP A 313 -15.77 -9.36 -17.33
C ASP A 313 -17.08 -8.54 -17.37
N PRO A 314 -17.52 -8.04 -18.54
CA PRO A 314 -18.83 -7.40 -18.68
C PRO A 314 -19.99 -8.36 -18.38
N THR A 315 -21.05 -7.85 -17.77
CA THR A 315 -22.23 -8.66 -17.39
C THR A 315 -23.54 -8.10 -17.97
N PRO A 316 -24.51 -8.96 -18.31
CA PRO A 316 -25.84 -8.52 -18.70
C PRO A 316 -26.61 -7.95 -17.49
N ALA A 317 -27.84 -7.48 -17.73
CA ALA A 317 -28.78 -7.26 -16.64
C ALA A 317 -29.04 -8.57 -15.89
N GLN A 318 -29.12 -8.51 -14.56
CA GLN A 318 -29.27 -9.68 -13.69
C GLN A 318 -30.47 -9.47 -12.78
N ASN A 319 -31.24 -10.53 -12.53
CA ASN A 319 -32.28 -10.55 -11.51
C ASN A 319 -32.38 -11.95 -10.90
N GLY A 320 -32.87 -12.03 -9.67
CA GLY A 320 -33.00 -13.29 -8.97
C GLY A 320 -33.16 -13.10 -7.47
N THR A 321 -32.89 -14.17 -6.74
CA THR A 321 -32.82 -14.19 -5.28
C THR A 321 -31.53 -14.87 -4.86
N VAL A 322 -30.94 -14.45 -3.75
CA VAL A 322 -29.79 -15.14 -3.16
C VAL A 322 -30.15 -16.60 -2.88
N THR A 323 -29.33 -17.50 -3.39
CA THR A 323 -29.49 -18.94 -3.29
C THR A 323 -28.72 -19.48 -2.07
N GLN A 324 -29.05 -20.71 -1.67
CA GLN A 324 -28.29 -21.39 -0.61
C GLN A 324 -26.83 -21.60 -1.02
N GLN A 325 -26.58 -21.90 -2.30
CA GLN A 325 -25.22 -22.09 -2.83
C GLN A 325 -24.45 -20.77 -2.90
N GLY A 326 -25.10 -19.65 -3.24
CA GLY A 326 -24.49 -18.32 -3.22
C GLY A 326 -24.05 -17.91 -1.83
N ALA A 327 -24.93 -18.09 -0.84
CA ALA A 327 -24.59 -17.89 0.57
C ALA A 327 -23.43 -18.82 1.02
N GLN A 328 -23.41 -20.08 0.57
CA GLN A 328 -22.32 -21.02 0.87
C GLN A 328 -20.98 -20.59 0.25
N VAL A 329 -20.98 -20.11 -1.01
CA VAL A 329 -19.77 -19.58 -1.68
C VAL A 329 -19.24 -18.38 -0.88
N ALA A 330 -20.10 -17.42 -0.57
CA ALA A 330 -19.71 -16.23 0.18
C ALA A 330 -19.21 -16.58 1.59
N TRP A 331 -19.85 -17.54 2.27
CA TRP A 331 -19.41 -18.01 3.59
C TRP A 331 -18.01 -18.61 3.51
N THR A 332 -17.78 -19.49 2.53
CA THR A 332 -16.50 -20.17 2.32
C THR A 332 -15.38 -19.16 2.04
N ALA A 333 -15.66 -18.10 1.27
CA ALA A 333 -14.73 -17.02 1.02
C ALA A 333 -14.35 -16.27 2.30
N LEU A 334 -15.31 -15.99 3.20
CA LEU A 334 -15.09 -15.32 4.48
C LEU A 334 -14.34 -16.19 5.51
N GLN A 335 -14.27 -17.50 5.31
CA GLN A 335 -13.42 -18.39 6.15
C GLN A 335 -11.96 -18.43 5.68
N GLY A 336 -11.67 -17.89 4.50
CA GLY A 336 -10.36 -17.94 3.88
C GLY A 336 -10.04 -19.32 3.30
N LEU A 337 -8.85 -19.43 2.70
CA LEU A 337 -8.41 -20.69 2.12
C LEU A 337 -8.01 -21.66 3.24
N LYS A 338 -8.65 -22.84 3.26
CA LYS A 338 -8.28 -23.97 4.11
C LYS A 338 -7.88 -25.16 3.24
N ASP A 339 -6.84 -25.86 3.63
CA ASP A 339 -6.35 -27.03 2.89
C ASP A 339 -7.27 -28.26 3.09
N SER A 340 -6.96 -29.40 2.47
CA SER A 340 -7.82 -30.59 2.58
C SER A 340 -7.90 -31.19 4.00
N GLN A 341 -7.04 -30.77 4.92
CA GLN A 341 -7.05 -31.16 6.33
C GLN A 341 -7.80 -30.14 7.21
N GLY A 342 -8.31 -29.06 6.62
CA GLY A 342 -9.00 -27.99 7.34
C GLY A 342 -8.08 -26.96 7.99
N ARG A 343 -6.77 -27.03 7.71
CA ARG A 343 -5.77 -26.08 8.22
C ARG A 343 -5.84 -24.78 7.43
N GLN A 344 -5.68 -23.64 8.09
CA GLN A 344 -5.71 -22.33 7.46
C GLN A 344 -4.45 -22.10 6.64
N VAL A 345 -4.65 -21.84 5.35
CA VAL A 345 -3.58 -21.51 4.40
C VAL A 345 -3.35 -20.00 4.39
N TYR A 346 -4.41 -19.20 4.28
CA TYR A 346 -4.25 -17.75 4.27
C TYR A 346 -5.49 -16.97 4.71
N ILE A 347 -5.28 -15.68 4.89
CA ILE A 347 -6.20 -14.74 5.53
C ILE A 347 -7.34 -14.36 4.57
N PRO A 348 -8.62 -14.40 5.00
CA PRO A 348 -9.75 -13.91 4.22
C PRO A 348 -9.86 -12.38 4.21
N TYR A 349 -10.59 -11.88 3.22
CA TYR A 349 -11.11 -10.50 3.23
C TYR A 349 -12.16 -10.31 4.33
N GLN A 350 -12.41 -9.07 4.72
CA GLN A 350 -13.34 -8.76 5.81
C GLN A 350 -14.80 -8.82 5.37
N TYR A 351 -15.70 -8.98 6.34
CA TYR A 351 -17.13 -8.87 6.10
C TYR A 351 -17.48 -7.49 5.53
N GLY A 352 -18.41 -7.44 4.58
CA GLY A 352 -18.75 -6.19 3.87
C GLY A 352 -17.81 -5.83 2.72
N THR A 353 -16.70 -6.56 2.55
CA THR A 353 -15.79 -6.38 1.40
C THR A 353 -16.38 -7.01 0.13
N PRO A 354 -16.35 -6.33 -1.03
CA PRO A 354 -16.73 -6.94 -2.31
C PRO A 354 -15.97 -8.23 -2.65
N PHE A 355 -16.65 -9.23 -3.20
CA PHE A 355 -16.06 -10.51 -3.66
C PHE A 355 -15.38 -10.36 -5.03
N LEU A 356 -14.44 -9.43 -5.14
CA LEU A 356 -13.84 -9.01 -6.40
C LEU A 356 -13.08 -10.14 -7.10
N ASP A 357 -12.24 -10.86 -6.35
CA ASP A 357 -11.49 -12.01 -6.86
C ASP A 357 -12.40 -13.19 -7.22
N GLY A 358 -13.60 -13.26 -6.64
CA GLY A 358 -14.65 -14.23 -6.94
C GLY A 358 -15.55 -13.83 -8.11
N SER A 359 -15.22 -12.79 -8.88
CA SER A 359 -16.06 -12.37 -10.01
C SER A 359 -16.21 -13.49 -11.03
N THR A 360 -17.46 -13.86 -11.34
CA THR A 360 -17.78 -14.90 -12.32
C THR A 360 -17.88 -14.36 -13.73
N LYS A 361 -17.66 -15.22 -14.72
CA LYS A 361 -17.78 -14.89 -16.14
C LYS A 361 -19.15 -15.27 -16.70
N TYR A 362 -19.76 -14.36 -17.46
CA TYR A 362 -20.99 -14.63 -18.19
C TYR A 362 -20.74 -15.00 -19.65
N ASN A 363 -21.26 -16.13 -20.12
CA ASN A 363 -21.24 -16.51 -21.52
C ASN A 363 -22.58 -16.16 -22.19
N ASN A 364 -22.56 -15.15 -23.08
CA ASN A 364 -23.77 -14.68 -23.75
C ASN A 364 -24.37 -15.70 -24.75
N ALA A 365 -23.57 -16.62 -25.29
CA ALA A 365 -24.05 -17.62 -26.25
C ALA A 365 -24.80 -18.76 -25.55
N THR A 366 -24.31 -19.19 -24.39
CA THR A 366 -24.95 -20.27 -23.60
C THR A 366 -25.90 -19.74 -22.52
N GLN A 367 -25.85 -18.44 -22.22
CA GLN A 367 -26.57 -17.79 -21.12
C GLN A 367 -26.26 -18.41 -19.75
N THR A 368 -24.99 -18.79 -19.54
CA THR A 368 -24.52 -19.44 -18.31
C THR A 368 -23.38 -18.68 -17.67
N TRP A 369 -23.30 -18.80 -16.35
CA TRP A 369 -22.15 -18.36 -15.56
C TRP A 369 -21.11 -19.46 -15.47
N SER A 370 -19.84 -19.08 -15.50
CA SER A 370 -18.69 -19.94 -15.25
C SER A 370 -17.71 -19.25 -14.31
N VAL A 371 -16.74 -20.01 -13.82
CA VAL A 371 -15.64 -19.45 -13.03
C VAL A 371 -14.93 -18.34 -13.82
N GLY A 372 -14.64 -17.23 -13.14
CA GLY A 372 -13.71 -16.22 -13.62
C GLY A 372 -12.28 -16.56 -13.20
N GLN A 373 -11.34 -15.65 -13.44
CA GLN A 373 -9.99 -15.80 -12.94
C GLN A 373 -9.37 -14.44 -12.63
N SER A 374 -8.90 -14.26 -11.39
CA SER A 374 -8.12 -13.07 -11.03
C SER A 374 -6.81 -13.00 -11.82
N ALA A 375 -6.57 -11.87 -12.48
CA ALA A 375 -5.42 -11.66 -13.35
C ALA A 375 -4.09 -11.75 -12.59
N TYR A 376 -3.99 -11.10 -11.43
CA TYR A 376 -2.78 -11.11 -10.60
C TYR A 376 -2.48 -12.50 -10.05
N GLY A 377 -3.50 -13.23 -9.57
CA GLY A 377 -3.33 -14.59 -9.08
C GLY A 377 -2.93 -15.56 -10.20
N GLY A 378 -3.58 -15.49 -11.36
CA GLY A 378 -3.20 -16.28 -12.54
C GLY A 378 -1.80 -15.96 -13.04
N GLU A 379 -1.45 -14.67 -13.12
CA GLU A 379 -0.14 -14.21 -13.58
C GLU A 379 0.95 -14.62 -12.60
N TRP A 380 0.69 -14.58 -11.29
CA TRP A 380 1.60 -15.09 -10.26
C TRP A 380 2.02 -16.54 -10.55
N ILE A 381 1.04 -17.42 -10.76
CA ILE A 381 1.30 -18.83 -11.00
C ILE A 381 2.02 -19.03 -12.34
N GLU A 382 1.47 -18.52 -13.43
CA GLU A 382 2.01 -18.78 -14.76
C GLU A 382 3.36 -18.10 -14.97
N ARG A 383 3.46 -16.80 -14.69
CA ARG A 383 4.66 -16.03 -14.97
C ARG A 383 5.75 -16.25 -13.95
N TYR A 384 5.44 -16.23 -12.67
CA TYR A 384 6.46 -16.19 -11.63
C TYR A 384 6.76 -17.56 -11.02
N LEU A 385 5.88 -18.55 -11.14
CA LEU A 385 6.17 -19.92 -10.70
C LEU A 385 6.48 -20.86 -11.88
N HIS A 386 5.66 -20.83 -12.94
CA HIS A 386 5.83 -21.71 -14.12
C HIS A 386 6.73 -21.13 -15.21
N LEU A 387 7.15 -19.86 -15.06
CA LEU A 387 7.99 -19.14 -16.03
C LEU A 387 7.40 -19.09 -17.44
N GLN A 388 6.07 -18.98 -17.54
CA GLN A 388 5.32 -18.81 -18.77
C GLN A 388 4.93 -17.35 -18.93
N ASN A 389 5.12 -16.77 -20.12
CA ASN A 389 4.67 -15.40 -20.38
C ASN A 389 3.15 -15.34 -20.61
N ALA A 390 2.39 -15.57 -19.54
CA ALA A 390 0.93 -15.58 -19.51
C ALA A 390 0.41 -14.84 -18.26
N THR A 391 -0.85 -14.40 -18.33
CA THR A 391 -1.56 -13.71 -17.24
C THR A 391 -2.61 -14.61 -16.58
N TYR A 392 -3.01 -15.69 -17.26
CA TYR A 392 -4.13 -16.54 -16.85
C TYR A 392 -3.73 -18.00 -17.01
N LEU A 393 -4.12 -18.87 -16.07
CA LEU A 393 -3.97 -20.31 -16.22
C LEU A 393 -4.87 -20.78 -17.38
N PRO A 394 -4.45 -21.78 -18.17
CA PRO A 394 -5.28 -22.32 -19.26
C PRO A 394 -6.64 -22.86 -18.78
N THR A 395 -6.69 -23.38 -17.55
CA THR A 395 -7.90 -23.89 -16.90
C THR A 395 -7.73 -23.89 -15.38
N LEU A 396 -8.85 -23.82 -14.65
CA LEU A 396 -8.90 -24.05 -13.21
C LEU A 396 -9.36 -25.49 -12.84
N GLU A 397 -9.60 -26.34 -13.85
CA GLU A 397 -9.97 -27.73 -13.62
C GLU A 397 -8.87 -28.49 -12.87
N ASN A 398 -9.27 -29.28 -11.87
CA ASN A 398 -8.38 -30.08 -11.01
C ASN A 398 -7.39 -29.29 -10.14
N ILE A 399 -7.51 -27.96 -10.06
CA ILE A 399 -6.78 -27.18 -9.05
C ILE A 399 -7.53 -27.28 -7.73
N THR A 400 -6.87 -27.78 -6.69
CA THR A 400 -7.45 -27.94 -5.35
C THR A 400 -6.93 -26.88 -4.38
N TYR A 401 -7.50 -26.83 -3.18
CA TYR A 401 -6.97 -26.00 -2.09
C TYR A 401 -5.52 -26.38 -1.73
N ASP A 402 -5.17 -27.67 -1.80
CA ASP A 402 -3.80 -28.14 -1.60
C ASP A 402 -2.86 -27.67 -2.71
N THR A 403 -3.31 -27.70 -3.97
CA THR A 403 -2.53 -27.15 -5.10
C THR A 403 -2.20 -25.68 -4.86
N LEU A 404 -3.20 -24.90 -4.41
CA LEU A 404 -2.97 -23.49 -4.09
C LEU A 404 -1.97 -23.35 -2.92
N ARG A 405 -2.15 -24.07 -1.80
CA ARG A 405 -1.17 -24.08 -0.69
C ARG A 405 0.25 -24.39 -1.17
N ASP A 406 0.41 -25.38 -2.04
CA ASP A 406 1.73 -25.78 -2.54
C ASP A 406 2.38 -24.67 -3.40
N TRP A 407 1.58 -23.90 -4.15
CA TRP A 407 2.07 -22.71 -4.86
C TRP A 407 2.45 -21.56 -3.92
N PHE A 408 1.77 -21.39 -2.79
CA PHE A 408 2.18 -20.42 -1.77
C PHE A 408 3.59 -20.78 -1.24
N ILE A 409 3.80 -22.06 -0.92
CA ILE A 409 5.10 -22.59 -0.45
C ILE A 409 6.18 -22.42 -1.51
N ALA A 410 5.89 -22.78 -2.76
CA ALA A 410 6.83 -22.63 -3.87
C ALA A 410 7.28 -21.18 -4.05
N GLY A 411 6.33 -20.24 -4.07
CA GLY A 411 6.65 -18.81 -4.17
C GLY A 411 7.43 -18.29 -2.96
N TYR A 412 7.15 -18.80 -1.75
CA TYR A 412 7.92 -18.44 -0.56
C TYR A 412 9.38 -18.90 -0.66
N HIS A 413 9.62 -20.13 -1.13
CA HIS A 413 10.98 -20.65 -1.32
C HIS A 413 11.77 -19.88 -2.40
N ILE A 414 11.11 -19.46 -3.48
CA ILE A 414 11.76 -18.78 -4.60
C ILE A 414 12.03 -17.30 -4.26
N TYR A 415 11.04 -16.60 -3.68
CA TYR A 415 11.05 -15.13 -3.52
C TYR A 415 11.13 -14.66 -2.07
N GLY A 416 11.31 -15.59 -1.12
CA GLY A 416 11.47 -15.33 0.32
C GLY A 416 12.34 -14.12 0.63
N PRO A 417 13.61 -14.11 0.16
CA PRO A 417 14.56 -13.04 0.45
C PRO A 417 14.28 -11.70 -0.23
N THR A 418 13.29 -11.59 -1.12
CA THR A 418 13.07 -10.39 -1.94
C THR A 418 11.69 -9.78 -1.74
N LEU A 419 10.61 -10.53 -2.01
CA LEU A 419 9.26 -9.97 -2.13
C LEU A 419 8.40 -10.10 -0.87
N GLN A 420 8.70 -11.04 0.03
CA GLN A 420 7.82 -11.33 1.17
C GLN A 420 7.65 -10.13 2.10
N THR A 421 8.74 -9.44 2.42
CA THR A 421 8.69 -8.21 3.20
C THR A 421 8.00 -8.43 4.57
N THR A 422 8.39 -9.48 5.28
CA THR A 422 7.77 -9.89 6.55
C THR A 422 8.73 -9.89 7.74
N TRP A 423 9.94 -9.35 7.61
CA TRP A 423 10.92 -9.38 8.68
C TRP A 423 10.44 -8.57 9.91
N PRO A 424 10.23 -9.20 11.09
CA PRO A 424 9.58 -8.53 12.22
C PRO A 424 10.54 -7.72 13.09
N ASP A 425 11.86 -7.94 12.97
CA ASP A 425 12.86 -7.19 13.74
C ASP A 425 12.99 -5.77 13.19
N LEU A 426 12.30 -4.85 13.85
CA LEU A 426 12.39 -3.41 13.60
C LEU A 426 13.16 -2.69 14.73
N GLN A 427 14.09 -3.37 15.42
CA GLN A 427 14.89 -2.77 16.49
C GLN A 427 15.59 -1.45 16.09
N PRO A 428 16.09 -1.26 14.85
CA PRO A 428 16.66 0.03 14.43
C PRO A 428 15.66 1.20 14.47
N TRP A 429 14.36 0.93 14.34
CA TRP A 429 13.30 1.94 14.51
C TRP A 429 12.98 2.15 15.99
N ALA A 430 12.75 1.06 16.73
CA ALA A 430 12.38 1.09 18.14
C ALA A 430 13.44 1.79 19.02
N SER A 431 14.73 1.64 18.69
CA SER A 431 15.84 2.23 19.44
C SER A 431 16.14 3.69 19.11
N ALA A 432 15.52 4.25 18.06
CA ALA A 432 15.78 5.61 17.60
C ALA A 432 14.60 6.55 17.94
N PRO A 433 14.75 7.50 18.88
CA PRO A 433 13.62 8.29 19.39
C PRO A 433 12.97 9.19 18.34
N ASN A 434 13.68 9.54 17.27
CA ASN A 434 13.20 10.40 16.18
C ASN A 434 12.65 9.64 14.96
N LYS A 435 12.66 8.30 14.97
CA LYS A 435 12.13 7.49 13.87
C LYS A 435 10.68 7.09 14.15
N LYS A 436 9.82 7.16 13.13
CA LYS A 436 8.38 6.93 13.25
C LYS A 436 7.78 6.17 12.07
N ILE A 437 6.86 5.25 12.35
CA ILE A 437 6.09 4.49 11.37
C ILE A 437 4.61 4.75 11.62
N LEU A 438 3.91 5.20 10.58
CA LEU A 438 2.47 5.31 10.52
C LEU A 438 1.98 4.31 9.48
N HIS A 439 1.29 3.28 9.92
CA HIS A 439 0.69 2.26 9.08
C HIS A 439 -0.82 2.43 9.09
N TYR A 440 -1.46 2.30 7.94
CA TYR A 440 -2.91 2.26 7.86
C TYR A 440 -3.39 1.25 6.82
N HIS A 441 -4.60 0.74 6.98
CA HIS A 441 -5.21 -0.21 6.04
C HIS A 441 -6.72 0.02 5.96
N GLY A 442 -7.29 0.01 4.76
CA GLY A 442 -8.74 -0.02 4.57
C GLY A 442 -9.37 -1.23 5.23
N GLU A 443 -10.38 -1.04 6.06
CA GLU A 443 -11.05 -2.17 6.73
C GLU A 443 -11.85 -3.04 5.75
N SER A 444 -12.35 -2.43 4.68
CA SER A 444 -13.10 -3.06 3.59
C SER A 444 -12.23 -3.25 2.33
N ASP A 445 -10.91 -3.41 2.50
CA ASP A 445 -9.95 -3.58 1.41
C ASP A 445 -10.20 -4.90 0.65
N GLU A 446 -10.59 -4.78 -0.61
CA GLU A 446 -10.98 -5.85 -1.51
C GLU A 446 -9.84 -6.45 -2.34
N ARG A 447 -8.58 -6.04 -2.07
CA ARG A 447 -7.39 -6.49 -2.79
C ARG A 447 -6.33 -7.09 -1.89
N ILE A 448 -6.18 -6.54 -0.69
CA ILE A 448 -5.22 -6.98 0.31
C ILE A 448 -5.99 -7.17 1.61
N PRO A 449 -6.06 -8.40 2.16
CA PRO A 449 -6.76 -8.62 3.41
C PRO A 449 -6.16 -7.78 4.56
N PRO A 450 -6.93 -6.92 5.25
CA PRO A 450 -6.38 -6.05 6.30
C PRO A 450 -5.83 -6.81 7.51
N ALA A 451 -6.35 -8.01 7.78
CA ALA A 451 -5.79 -8.90 8.79
C ALA A 451 -4.33 -9.33 8.48
N SER A 452 -3.87 -9.24 7.23
CA SER A 452 -2.45 -9.39 6.85
C SER A 452 -1.58 -8.32 7.53
N SER A 453 -2.09 -7.10 7.66
CA SER A 453 -1.42 -6.00 8.35
C SER A 453 -1.49 -6.13 9.87
N VAL A 454 -2.62 -6.59 10.42
CA VAL A 454 -2.75 -6.94 11.84
C VAL A 454 -1.75 -8.02 12.22
N ARG A 455 -1.60 -9.05 11.39
CA ARG A 455 -0.63 -10.13 11.61
C ARG A 455 0.80 -9.57 11.68
N TYR A 456 1.20 -8.76 10.71
CA TYR A 456 2.56 -8.20 10.69
C TYR A 456 2.84 -7.31 11.91
N TRP A 457 1.88 -6.44 12.26
CA TRP A 457 1.98 -5.59 13.45
C TRP A 457 2.15 -6.44 14.72
N ASN A 458 1.40 -7.55 14.85
CA ASN A 458 1.55 -8.49 15.95
C ASN A 458 2.88 -9.25 15.95
N SER A 459 3.42 -9.59 14.77
CA SER A 459 4.73 -10.22 14.62
C SER A 459 5.84 -9.31 15.14
N VAL A 460 5.83 -8.02 14.74
CA VAL A 460 6.78 -7.02 15.26
C VAL A 460 6.65 -6.87 16.77
N ARG A 461 5.41 -6.72 17.27
CA ARG A 461 5.12 -6.56 18.71
C ARG A 461 5.65 -7.75 19.52
N THR A 462 5.35 -8.96 19.07
CA THR A 462 5.74 -10.20 19.76
C THR A 462 7.25 -10.41 19.69
N TYR A 463 7.88 -10.10 18.56
CA TYR A 463 9.32 -10.25 18.38
C TYR A 463 10.11 -9.29 19.28
N LEU A 464 9.72 -8.01 19.35
CA LEU A 464 10.46 -6.99 20.12
C LEU A 464 10.11 -7.00 21.61
N TYR A 465 8.91 -7.43 21.97
CA TYR A 465 8.40 -7.37 23.34
C TYR A 465 7.80 -8.71 23.82
N PRO A 466 8.52 -9.85 23.70
CA PRO A 466 7.96 -11.18 23.98
C PRO A 466 7.56 -11.38 25.44
N GLU A 467 8.19 -10.64 26.37
CA GLU A 467 7.96 -10.76 27.81
C GLU A 467 6.83 -9.84 28.34
N LEU A 468 6.28 -8.97 27.48
CA LEU A 468 5.24 -8.02 27.87
C LEU A 468 3.84 -8.57 27.55
N SER A 469 2.85 -8.18 28.36
CA SER A 469 1.45 -8.43 28.03
C SER A 469 1.05 -7.73 26.72
N TYR A 470 -0.06 -8.15 26.11
CA TYR A 470 -0.55 -7.55 24.87
C TYR A 470 -0.68 -6.02 24.95
N ASN A 471 -1.35 -5.51 26.00
CA ASN A 471 -1.55 -4.06 26.17
C ASN A 471 -0.25 -3.31 26.49
N ALA A 472 0.66 -3.92 27.27
CA ALA A 472 1.95 -3.30 27.59
C ALA A 472 2.85 -3.22 26.35
N SER A 473 2.96 -4.31 25.59
CA SER A 473 3.74 -4.33 24.34
C SER A 473 3.13 -3.44 23.25
N ALA A 474 1.79 -3.36 23.15
CA ALA A 474 1.12 -2.42 22.26
C ALA A 474 1.43 -0.97 22.61
N ALA A 475 1.44 -0.63 23.91
CA ALA A 475 1.80 0.71 24.39
C ALA A 475 3.26 1.06 24.06
N GLU A 476 4.22 0.16 24.33
CA GLU A 476 5.63 0.35 23.98
C GLU A 476 5.83 0.56 22.47
N MET A 477 5.14 -0.24 21.65
CA MET A 477 5.25 -0.13 20.20
C MET A 477 4.63 1.18 19.68
N SER A 478 3.55 1.66 20.30
CA SER A 478 2.82 2.86 19.86
C SER A 478 3.65 4.17 19.90
N VAL A 479 4.76 4.20 20.65
CA VAL A 479 5.67 5.34 20.75
C VAL A 479 6.40 5.63 19.42
N TRP A 480 6.55 4.62 18.57
CA TRP A 480 7.29 4.73 17.31
C TRP A 480 6.60 4.07 16.12
N TYR A 481 5.72 3.10 16.35
CA TYR A 481 4.95 2.41 15.31
C TYR A 481 3.46 2.40 15.65
N LYS A 482 2.69 3.25 14.95
CA LYS A 482 1.23 3.32 15.06
C LYS A 482 0.56 2.70 13.84
N PHE A 483 -0.47 1.91 14.09
CA PHE A 483 -1.28 1.26 13.07
C PHE A 483 -2.73 1.71 13.21
N TYR A 484 -3.39 2.00 12.08
CA TYR A 484 -4.76 2.50 12.02
C TYR A 484 -5.58 1.69 11.01
N MET A 485 -6.67 1.09 11.45
CA MET A 485 -7.64 0.49 10.54
C MET A 485 -8.63 1.58 10.10
N VAL A 486 -8.84 1.75 8.80
CA VAL A 486 -9.67 2.83 8.25
C VAL A 486 -11.10 2.31 8.04
N PRO A 487 -12.10 2.76 8.84
CA PRO A 487 -13.49 2.33 8.73
C PRO A 487 -14.06 2.51 7.33
N GLY A 488 -14.67 1.45 6.77
CA GLY A 488 -15.21 1.44 5.41
C GLY A 488 -14.21 1.81 4.30
N GLY A 489 -12.90 1.86 4.60
CA GLY A 489 -11.88 2.16 3.60
C GLY A 489 -11.69 0.97 2.65
N ALA A 490 -11.76 1.23 1.35
CA ALA A 490 -11.45 0.24 0.31
C ALA A 490 -9.93 0.17 0.07
N HIS A 491 -9.50 -0.59 -0.93
CA HIS A 491 -8.09 -0.68 -1.29
C HIS A 491 -7.50 0.67 -1.70
N CYS A 492 -6.67 1.24 -0.81
CA CYS A 492 -6.04 2.55 -0.98
C CYS A 492 -7.01 3.66 -1.44
N SER A 493 -8.29 3.57 -1.07
CA SER A 493 -9.32 4.49 -1.56
C SER A 493 -10.56 4.55 -0.67
N ASN A 494 -11.41 5.55 -0.91
CA ASN A 494 -12.74 5.57 -0.32
C ASN A 494 -13.60 4.47 -0.97
N ASN A 495 -14.45 3.80 -0.18
CA ASN A 495 -15.38 2.80 -0.69
C ASN A 495 -16.68 3.47 -1.19
N PRO A 496 -17.08 3.31 -2.47
CA PRO A 496 -18.36 3.83 -2.95
C PRO A 496 -19.58 3.21 -2.27
N ALA A 497 -19.49 1.95 -1.80
CA ALA A 497 -20.56 1.28 -1.07
C ALA A 497 -20.74 1.83 0.37
N GLU A 498 -19.68 2.42 0.92
CA GLU A 498 -19.63 3.03 2.25
C GLU A 498 -19.16 4.47 2.12
N ALA A 499 -19.85 5.25 1.28
CA ALA A 499 -19.37 6.55 0.80
C ALA A 499 -19.10 7.59 1.92
N ASN A 500 -19.69 7.39 3.10
CA ASN A 500 -19.45 8.20 4.29
C ASN A 500 -18.21 7.75 5.09
N GLY A 501 -17.43 6.78 4.62
CA GLY A 501 -16.19 6.34 5.26
C GLY A 501 -15.13 7.47 5.29
N PRO A 502 -14.40 7.65 6.41
CA PRO A 502 -13.31 8.62 6.50
C PRO A 502 -12.04 8.11 5.81
N TRP A 503 -11.17 9.02 5.35
CA TRP A 503 -9.86 8.66 4.81
C TRP A 503 -8.74 9.59 5.30
N PRO A 504 -7.57 9.05 5.73
CA PRO A 504 -6.49 9.85 6.31
C PRO A 504 -5.57 10.49 5.25
N GLN A 505 -6.11 11.39 4.43
CA GLN A 505 -5.37 12.03 3.32
C GLN A 505 -4.24 12.99 3.75
N THR A 506 -4.06 13.27 5.06
CA THR A 506 -3.06 14.26 5.54
C THR A 506 -1.89 13.62 6.29
N ASN A 507 -1.63 12.33 6.06
CA ASN A 507 -0.62 11.56 6.77
C ASN A 507 0.80 12.16 6.74
N LEU A 508 1.21 12.80 5.65
CA LEU A 508 2.52 13.47 5.59
C LEU A 508 2.62 14.64 6.57
N ALA A 509 1.56 15.44 6.72
CA ALA A 509 1.52 16.50 7.74
C ALA A 509 1.62 15.92 9.15
N VAL A 510 0.86 14.86 9.43
CA VAL A 510 0.87 14.16 10.73
C VAL A 510 2.28 13.61 11.02
N MET A 511 2.92 12.98 10.04
CA MET A 511 4.26 12.42 10.18
C MET A 511 5.32 13.50 10.41
N ILE A 512 5.23 14.63 9.69
CA ILE A 512 6.09 15.80 9.89
C ILE A 512 5.96 16.32 11.32
N ASP A 513 4.74 16.51 11.81
CA ASP A 513 4.50 16.99 13.17
C ASP A 513 5.01 16.00 14.22
N TRP A 514 4.89 14.69 13.98
CA TRP A 514 5.38 13.68 14.90
C TRP A 514 6.91 13.61 14.93
N VAL A 515 7.57 13.60 13.77
CA VAL A 515 9.04 13.47 13.65
C VAL A 515 9.75 14.77 14.02
N GLU A 516 9.26 15.93 13.56
CA GLU A 516 9.97 17.20 13.69
C GLU A 516 9.58 17.97 14.96
N LYS A 517 8.36 17.78 15.46
CA LYS A 517 7.82 18.56 16.60
C LYS A 517 7.48 17.70 17.81
N GLY A 518 7.58 16.37 17.71
CA GLY A 518 7.22 15.45 18.79
C GLY A 518 5.71 15.42 19.09
N VAL A 519 4.87 15.86 18.14
CA VAL A 519 3.42 15.85 18.30
C VAL A 519 2.91 14.47 17.89
N GLU A 520 2.76 13.59 18.88
CA GLU A 520 2.30 12.23 18.67
C GLU A 520 0.82 12.17 18.26
N PRO A 521 0.46 11.47 17.17
CA PRO A 521 -0.94 11.26 16.84
C PRO A 521 -1.56 10.24 17.79
N GLY A 522 -2.58 10.64 18.54
CA GLY A 522 -3.42 9.74 19.32
C GLY A 522 -4.37 8.99 18.41
N LYS A 523 -5.47 9.65 18.03
CA LYS A 523 -6.29 9.26 16.88
C LYS A 523 -5.67 9.85 15.60
N LEU A 524 -5.92 9.21 14.46
CA LEU A 524 -5.43 9.71 13.17
C LEU A 524 -6.46 10.63 12.53
N ASN A 525 -6.03 11.83 12.15
CA ASN A 525 -6.86 12.79 11.43
C ASN A 525 -7.28 12.24 10.06
N ALA A 526 -8.57 12.35 9.75
CA ALA A 526 -9.15 11.89 8.51
C ALA A 526 -10.20 12.86 7.97
N THR A 527 -10.58 12.69 6.71
CA THR A 527 -11.62 13.48 6.05
C THR A 527 -12.53 12.56 5.27
N HIS A 528 -13.83 12.82 5.30
CA HIS A 528 -14.78 12.13 4.44
C HIS A 528 -14.60 12.62 3.00
N LEU A 529 -14.24 11.73 2.07
CA LEU A 529 -13.95 12.10 0.68
C LEU A 529 -15.16 11.98 -0.24
N GLY A 530 -16.22 11.31 0.21
CA GLY A 530 -17.45 11.06 -0.53
C GLY A 530 -18.70 11.18 0.34
N GLY A 531 -19.83 10.75 -0.23
CA GLY A 531 -21.11 10.68 0.47
C GLY A 531 -21.67 12.03 0.89
N GLU A 532 -22.64 11.99 1.80
CA GLU A 532 -23.29 13.18 2.37
C GLU A 532 -22.34 13.99 3.26
N TRP A 533 -21.25 13.36 3.69
CA TRP A 533 -20.31 13.92 4.65
C TRP A 533 -19.04 14.47 4.02
N LYS A 534 -18.96 14.46 2.69
CA LYS A 534 -17.80 14.98 1.95
C LYS A 534 -17.28 16.31 2.50
N GLY A 535 -16.00 16.34 2.85
CA GLY A 535 -15.29 17.50 3.40
C GLY A 535 -15.38 17.65 4.93
N ARG A 536 -16.21 16.88 5.62
CA ARG A 536 -16.23 16.84 7.09
C ARG A 536 -14.97 16.16 7.63
N GLN A 537 -14.49 16.63 8.77
CA GLN A 537 -13.35 16.04 9.48
C GLN A 537 -13.81 14.83 10.30
N ALA A 538 -12.91 13.85 10.43
CA ALA A 538 -13.09 12.65 11.21
C ALA A 538 -11.78 12.26 11.89
N GLU A 539 -11.86 11.27 12.78
CA GLU A 539 -10.70 10.70 13.45
C GLU A 539 -10.78 9.17 13.40
N ILE A 540 -9.63 8.51 13.35
CA ILE A 540 -9.53 7.04 13.30
C ILE A 540 -8.81 6.54 14.55
N CYS A 541 -9.37 5.53 15.20
CA CYS A 541 -8.77 4.90 16.38
C CYS A 541 -7.45 4.19 16.02
N ALA A 542 -6.45 4.33 16.88
CA ALA A 542 -5.22 3.55 16.79
C ALA A 542 -5.49 2.10 17.17
N TRP A 543 -5.09 1.16 16.32
CA TRP A 543 -5.08 -0.27 16.61
C TRP A 543 -4.24 -0.54 17.87
N PRO A 544 -4.69 -1.41 18.80
CA PRO A 544 -5.80 -2.36 18.71
C PRO A 544 -7.16 -1.81 19.16
N LEU A 545 -7.26 -0.51 19.49
CA LEU A 545 -8.53 0.07 19.90
C LEU A 545 -9.44 0.27 18.68
N ARG A 546 -10.73 0.05 18.89
CA ARG A 546 -11.75 0.04 17.83
C ARG A 546 -12.83 1.07 18.16
N PRO A 547 -13.47 1.69 17.15
CA PRO A 547 -14.47 2.74 17.40
C PRO A 547 -15.76 2.15 17.99
N VAL A 548 -16.34 2.87 18.94
CA VAL A 548 -17.73 2.73 19.39
C VAL A 548 -18.32 4.14 19.55
N TRP A 549 -19.48 4.37 18.97
CA TRP A 549 -20.22 5.61 19.05
C TRP A 549 -21.29 5.53 20.14
N ARG A 550 -21.31 6.54 21.03
CA ARG A 550 -22.31 6.66 22.10
C ARG A 550 -23.17 7.91 21.91
N GLY A 551 -24.46 7.78 22.24
CA GLY A 551 -25.40 8.90 22.32
C GLY A 551 -25.22 9.69 23.62
N SER A 552 -25.65 10.95 23.64
CA SER A 552 -25.58 11.76 24.87
C SER A 552 -26.55 11.27 25.94
N ASP A 553 -27.71 10.69 25.58
CA ASP A 553 -28.75 10.25 26.53
C ASP A 553 -29.71 9.15 26.01
N ASP A 554 -29.42 8.44 24.91
CA ASP A 554 -30.34 7.45 24.34
C ASP A 554 -29.60 6.20 23.84
N ILE A 555 -29.84 5.06 24.49
CA ILE A 555 -29.21 3.76 24.23
C ILE A 555 -29.86 3.06 23.01
N ASP A 556 -31.04 3.50 22.56
CA ASP A 556 -31.90 2.68 21.70
C ASP A 556 -31.96 3.10 20.22
N ASN A 557 -31.19 4.10 19.79
CA ASN A 557 -31.32 4.67 18.44
C ASN A 557 -30.07 4.61 17.53
N ASN A 558 -28.99 3.92 17.93
CA ASN A 558 -27.74 3.75 17.14
C ASN A 558 -27.33 5.01 16.35
N ASN A 559 -27.40 6.18 17.01
CA ASN A 559 -27.05 7.47 16.43
C ASN A 559 -26.08 8.20 17.35
N GLY A 560 -25.07 7.46 17.82
CA GLY A 560 -24.05 8.00 18.68
C GLY A 560 -23.30 9.14 18.00
N THR A 561 -23.03 10.22 18.74
CA THR A 561 -22.36 11.42 18.22
C THR A 561 -20.95 11.61 18.79
N SER A 562 -20.57 10.78 19.77
CA SER A 562 -19.23 10.77 20.36
C SER A 562 -18.55 9.42 20.13
N MET A 563 -17.37 9.44 19.50
CA MET A 563 -16.57 8.24 19.25
C MET A 563 -15.57 7.99 20.38
N GLU A 564 -15.70 6.84 21.02
CA GLU A 564 -14.71 6.26 21.93
C GLU A 564 -13.89 5.20 21.21
N CYS A 565 -12.60 5.11 21.54
CA CYS A 565 -11.73 4.02 21.08
C CYS A 565 -11.62 2.99 22.20
N VAL A 566 -12.21 1.81 22.02
CA VAL A 566 -12.34 0.78 23.06
C VAL A 566 -11.53 -0.46 22.73
N TYR A 567 -11.09 -1.15 23.78
CA TYR A 567 -10.50 -2.48 23.68
C TYR A 567 -11.56 -3.54 23.94
N ASP A 568 -11.63 -4.55 23.08
CA ASP A 568 -12.50 -5.72 23.25
C ASP A 568 -11.75 -6.97 22.78
N GLN A 569 -11.51 -7.91 23.70
CA GLN A 569 -10.75 -9.12 23.41
C GLN A 569 -11.48 -10.03 22.42
N THR A 570 -12.80 -10.17 22.53
CA THR A 570 -13.57 -11.09 21.66
C THR A 570 -13.51 -10.61 20.21
N SER A 571 -13.65 -9.31 20.02
CA SER A 571 -13.43 -8.61 18.75
C SER A 571 -11.99 -8.78 18.25
N LEU A 572 -10.99 -8.58 19.11
CA LEU A 572 -9.59 -8.71 18.72
C LEU A 572 -9.28 -10.12 18.20
N ASP A 573 -9.82 -11.16 18.84
CA ASP A 573 -9.63 -12.55 18.46
C ASP A 573 -10.09 -12.87 17.02
N THR A 574 -11.06 -12.13 16.46
CA THR A 574 -11.51 -12.32 15.07
C THR A 574 -10.50 -11.88 14.01
N TRP A 575 -9.46 -11.15 14.42
CA TRP A 575 -8.38 -10.71 13.53
C TRP A 575 -7.18 -11.67 13.55
N HIS A 576 -7.20 -12.67 14.42
CA HIS A 576 -6.11 -13.62 14.60
C HIS A 576 -6.38 -14.90 13.83
N TYR A 577 -5.65 -15.08 12.73
CA TYR A 577 -5.66 -16.31 11.93
C TYR A 577 -4.37 -17.08 12.20
N ASP A 578 -4.50 -18.30 12.73
CA ASP A 578 -3.37 -19.22 12.83
C ASP A 578 -3.10 -19.82 11.45
N LEU A 579 -1.90 -19.64 10.88
CA LEU A 579 -1.56 -20.15 9.56
C LEU A 579 -0.90 -21.53 9.71
N ASP A 580 -1.68 -22.50 10.16
CA ASP A 580 -1.23 -23.83 10.59
C ASP A 580 -1.05 -24.84 9.44
N ALA A 581 -1.26 -24.41 8.20
CA ALA A 581 -0.99 -25.23 7.02
C ALA A 581 0.52 -25.42 6.70
N TYR A 582 1.42 -24.77 7.46
CA TYR A 582 2.85 -24.69 7.17
C TYR A 582 3.71 -25.20 8.34
N GLU A 583 4.89 -25.73 8.02
CA GLU A 583 5.87 -26.21 9.00
C GLU A 583 6.89 -25.13 9.43
N PHE A 584 6.69 -23.89 8.97
CA PHE A 584 7.55 -22.75 9.27
C PHE A 584 6.71 -21.53 9.66
N GLU A 585 7.31 -20.61 10.41
CA GLU A 585 6.64 -19.40 10.86
C GLU A 585 6.46 -18.40 9.71
N ILE A 586 5.25 -17.88 9.58
CA ILE A 586 4.90 -16.82 8.61
C ILE A 586 4.59 -15.57 9.41
N TYR A 587 5.54 -14.64 9.45
CA TYR A 587 5.39 -13.36 10.15
C TYR A 587 4.40 -12.43 9.46
#